data_AF-A0A7W0Z0A2-F1
#
_entry.id   AF-A0A7W0Z0A2-F1
#
_cell.length_a   1.000
_cell.length_b   1.000
_cell.length_c   1.000
_cell.angle_alpha   90.00
_cell.angle_beta   90.00
_cell.angle_gamma   90.00
#
_symmetry.space_group_name_H-M   'P 1'
#
loop_
_entity.id
_entity.type
_entity.pdbx_description
1 polymer ?
#
loop_
_entity_poly.entity_id
_entity_poly.type
_entity_poly.pdbx_seq_one_letter_code
_entity_poly.pdbx_strand_id
1 'polypeptide(L)'
;MTQSRHAEPLPLGDNGLPYSKGLMARALITTGLSTERAYELARRIELDLDQRGMRSIELDRVQELAVEVLGVDDGTAAIGRLRRFGDLQKLELPIILLVGGSTGTGKSTVATEAAYRLGITRVTSTDFVRGTMRAFFSEEFMPAIHHSSFEAGARLKDAGREDAPDYVVRGFLEQTRNVLVGVRASMERALQEGWSIVLEGVHLVPGMLPRAIEGALVVQCVLAVEDEQEHAGHFFVRDAASDGVRALDKYLEGLGEIRQIQDFIVERARKLGVPVIENEDMERTLGEVMELVLEGAERVQRVEP
;
A
#
# COMPACT_ATOMS: atom_id res chain seq x y z
N MET A 1 -17.84 -11.92 -16.93
CA MET A 1 -16.94 -13.02 -16.51
C MET A 1 -15.72 -12.37 -15.91
N THR A 2 -15.72 -12.18 -14.60
CA THR A 2 -14.55 -11.73 -13.83
C THR A 2 -13.48 -12.81 -13.97
N GLN A 3 -12.30 -12.46 -14.47
CA GLN A 3 -11.18 -13.38 -14.39
C GLN A 3 -10.88 -13.56 -12.89
N SER A 4 -10.91 -14.80 -12.42
CA SER A 4 -10.49 -15.12 -11.06
C SER A 4 -9.09 -14.55 -10.84
N ARG A 5 -8.85 -14.01 -9.64
CA ARG A 5 -7.55 -13.46 -9.28
C ARG A 5 -6.51 -14.57 -9.49
N HIS A 6 -5.62 -14.42 -10.48
CA HIS A 6 -4.49 -15.33 -10.66
C HIS A 6 -3.53 -15.14 -9.48
N ALA A 7 -3.75 -15.89 -8.40
CA ALA A 7 -2.82 -16.04 -7.30
C ALA A 7 -2.23 -17.45 -7.37
N GLU A 8 -0.91 -17.56 -7.32
CA GLU A 8 -0.27 -18.86 -7.15
C GLU A 8 -0.63 -19.40 -5.76
N PRO A 9 -1.08 -20.65 -5.63
CA PRO A 9 -1.37 -21.23 -4.31
C PRO A 9 -0.10 -21.30 -3.46
N LEU A 10 -0.27 -21.51 -2.15
CA LEU A 10 0.86 -21.73 -1.27
C LEU A 10 1.77 -22.84 -1.83
N PRO A 11 3.10 -22.65 -1.80
CA PRO A 11 4.07 -23.54 -2.45
C PRO A 11 4.34 -24.79 -1.61
N LEU A 12 3.28 -25.52 -1.26
CA LEU A 12 3.29 -26.72 -0.42
C LEU A 12 3.60 -28.00 -1.20
N GLY A 13 3.69 -27.91 -2.54
CA GLY A 13 3.89 -29.07 -3.41
C GLY A 13 2.59 -29.71 -3.90
N ASP A 14 1.49 -28.96 -3.88
CA ASP A 14 0.17 -29.43 -4.28
C ASP A 14 -0.10 -29.14 -5.78
N ASN A 15 -1.22 -29.65 -6.32
CA ASN A 15 -1.67 -29.37 -7.69
C ASN A 15 -0.69 -29.77 -8.82
N GLY A 16 0.12 -30.81 -8.59
CA GLY A 16 1.01 -31.38 -9.60
C GLY A 16 2.37 -30.69 -9.75
N LEU A 17 2.67 -29.70 -8.90
CA LEU A 17 3.98 -29.06 -8.81
C LEU A 17 4.69 -29.52 -7.53
N PRO A 18 5.99 -29.85 -7.55
CA PRO A 18 6.73 -30.18 -6.34
C PRO A 18 6.92 -28.94 -5.45
N TYR A 19 7.16 -29.16 -4.15
CA TYR A 19 7.61 -28.11 -3.23
C TYR A 19 8.81 -27.34 -3.80
N SER A 20 8.80 -26.02 -3.64
CA SER A 20 9.90 -25.14 -4.03
C SER A 20 10.36 -24.29 -2.86
N LYS A 21 11.60 -24.51 -2.41
CA LYS A 21 12.24 -23.71 -1.35
C LYS A 21 12.20 -22.21 -1.66
N GLY A 22 12.44 -21.82 -2.91
CA GLY A 22 12.45 -20.41 -3.31
C GLY A 22 11.07 -19.77 -3.23
N LEU A 23 10.03 -20.48 -3.68
CA LEU A 23 8.66 -19.98 -3.57
C LEU A 23 8.20 -19.95 -2.12
N MET A 24 8.53 -20.97 -1.31
CA MET A 24 8.19 -20.99 0.11
C MET A 24 8.89 -19.85 0.88
N ALA A 25 10.18 -19.63 0.65
CA ALA A 25 10.89 -18.49 1.23
C ALA A 25 10.22 -17.17 0.84
N ARG A 26 9.83 -17.00 -0.44
CA ARG A 26 9.11 -15.80 -0.90
C ARG A 26 7.75 -15.63 -0.22
N ALA A 27 6.98 -16.71 -0.03
CA ALA A 27 5.71 -16.67 0.67
C ALA A 27 5.90 -16.26 2.15
N LEU A 28 6.90 -16.82 2.82
CA LEU A 28 7.24 -16.47 4.20
C LEU A 28 7.70 -15.01 4.34
N ILE A 29 8.55 -14.52 3.42
CA ILE A 29 8.98 -13.11 3.39
C ILE A 29 7.78 -12.17 3.18
N THR A 30 6.89 -12.56 2.26
CA THR A 30 5.66 -11.80 1.99
C THR A 30 4.80 -11.65 3.24
N THR A 31 4.79 -12.67 4.10
CA THR A 31 4.08 -12.68 5.38
C THR A 31 4.83 -12.01 6.53
N GLY A 32 5.99 -11.42 6.28
CA GLY A 32 6.75 -10.61 7.25
C GLY A 32 7.90 -11.33 7.96
N LEU A 33 8.33 -12.52 7.50
CA LEU A 33 9.58 -13.11 8.01
C LEU A 33 10.78 -12.43 7.36
N SER A 34 11.86 -12.26 8.12
CA SER A 34 13.13 -11.79 7.55
C SER A 34 13.63 -12.80 6.51
N THR A 35 14.38 -12.31 5.53
CA THR A 35 14.92 -13.14 4.45
C THR A 35 15.71 -14.34 4.99
N GLU A 36 16.57 -14.12 5.98
CA GLU A 36 17.36 -15.19 6.61
C GLU A 36 16.49 -16.29 7.21
N ARG A 37 15.53 -15.91 8.07
CA ARG A 37 14.62 -16.85 8.75
C ARG A 37 13.70 -17.58 7.77
N ALA A 38 13.24 -16.89 6.73
CA ALA A 38 12.41 -17.49 5.68
C ALA A 38 13.16 -18.58 4.92
N TYR A 39 14.42 -18.34 4.53
CA TYR A 39 15.25 -19.34 3.87
C TYR A 39 15.66 -20.48 4.81
N GLU A 40 15.90 -20.19 6.09
CA GLU A 40 16.19 -21.19 7.12
C GLU A 40 15.02 -22.20 7.24
N LEU A 41 13.80 -21.70 7.42
CA LEU A 41 12.59 -22.52 7.49
C LEU A 41 12.32 -23.26 6.18
N ALA A 42 12.39 -22.56 5.04
CA ALA A 42 12.15 -23.18 3.74
C ALA A 42 13.15 -24.32 3.43
N ARG A 43 14.40 -24.20 3.89
CA ARG A 43 15.41 -25.26 3.80
C ARG A 43 15.13 -26.41 4.76
N ARG A 44 14.67 -26.12 5.99
CA ARG A 44 14.27 -27.17 6.94
C ARG A 44 13.13 -28.03 6.38
N ILE A 45 12.15 -27.40 5.71
CA ILE A 45 11.04 -28.08 5.03
C ILE A 45 11.55 -28.98 3.88
N GLU A 46 12.45 -28.47 3.04
CA GLU A 46 13.08 -29.23 1.95
C GLU A 46 13.76 -30.51 2.50
N LEU A 47 14.51 -30.38 3.59
CA LEU A 47 15.19 -31.51 4.23
C LEU A 47 14.20 -32.53 4.85
N ASP A 48 13.08 -32.08 5.42
CA ASP A 48 12.03 -32.98 5.94
C ASP A 48 11.39 -33.81 4.81
N LEU A 49 11.14 -33.16 3.67
CA LEU A 49 10.57 -33.80 2.49
C LEU A 49 11.53 -34.86 1.91
N ASP A 50 12.81 -34.51 1.77
CA ASP A 50 13.84 -35.43 1.26
C ASP A 50 13.99 -36.66 2.17
N GLN A 51 14.00 -36.48 3.48
CA GLN A 51 14.11 -37.58 4.46
C GLN A 51 12.90 -38.53 4.41
N ARG A 52 11.72 -38.00 4.10
CA ARG A 52 10.46 -38.78 4.04
C ARG A 52 10.16 -39.32 2.63
N GLY A 53 10.93 -38.94 1.61
CA GLY A 53 10.66 -39.27 0.22
C GLY A 53 9.36 -38.64 -0.32
N MET A 54 8.96 -37.49 0.23
CA MET A 54 7.71 -36.80 -0.10
C MET A 54 7.97 -35.62 -1.06
N ARG A 55 6.95 -35.21 -1.81
CA ARG A 55 7.01 -34.05 -2.72
C ARG A 55 6.14 -32.87 -2.30
N SER A 56 5.26 -33.11 -1.32
CA SER A 56 4.32 -32.13 -0.77
C SER A 56 4.30 -32.20 0.76
N ILE A 57 3.93 -31.10 1.39
CA ILE A 57 3.88 -30.93 2.84
C ILE A 57 2.58 -30.28 3.28
N GLU A 58 1.92 -30.86 4.28
CA GLU A 58 0.75 -30.27 4.92
C GLU A 58 1.13 -29.08 5.82
N LEU A 59 0.28 -28.06 5.88
CA LEU A 59 0.50 -26.86 6.71
C LEU A 59 0.76 -27.17 8.19
N ASP A 60 0.14 -28.22 8.73
CA ASP A 60 0.35 -28.63 10.12
C ASP A 60 1.79 -29.10 10.36
N ARG A 61 2.39 -29.80 9.38
CA ARG A 61 3.80 -30.18 9.45
C ARG A 61 4.72 -28.97 9.26
N VAL A 62 4.34 -28.03 8.39
CA VAL A 62 5.06 -26.74 8.26
C VAL A 62 5.10 -26.02 9.61
N GLN A 63 4.01 -26.06 10.38
CA GLN A 63 3.94 -25.47 11.71
C GLN A 63 4.88 -26.13 12.71
N GLU A 64 4.94 -27.45 12.76
CA GLU A 64 5.88 -28.19 13.60
C GLU A 64 7.33 -27.77 13.29
N LEU A 65 7.70 -27.73 12.01
CA LEU A 65 9.03 -27.33 11.57
C LEU A 65 9.32 -25.84 11.85
N ALA A 66 8.32 -24.98 11.73
CA ALA A 66 8.46 -23.55 12.06
C ALA A 66 8.72 -23.35 13.55
N VAL A 67 8.03 -24.10 14.42
CA VAL A 67 8.27 -24.07 15.86
C VAL A 67 9.68 -24.59 16.21
N GLU A 68 10.16 -25.62 15.52
CA GLU A 68 11.53 -26.12 15.69
C GLU A 68 12.60 -25.07 15.32
N VAL A 69 12.40 -24.33 14.23
CA VAL A 69 13.41 -23.40 13.67
C VAL A 69 13.33 -22.01 14.32
N LEU A 70 12.12 -21.50 14.50
CA LEU A 70 11.87 -20.11 14.91
C LEU A 70 11.49 -20.01 16.40
N GLY A 71 11.18 -21.13 17.06
CA GLY A 71 10.64 -21.15 18.41
C GLY A 71 9.10 -21.12 18.41
N VAL A 72 8.51 -21.40 19.57
CA VAL A 72 7.06 -21.58 19.73
C VAL A 72 6.28 -20.34 19.28
N ASP A 73 6.65 -19.16 19.77
CA ASP A 73 5.90 -17.93 19.54
C ASP A 73 6.05 -17.46 18.08
N ASP A 74 7.28 -17.29 17.60
CA ASP A 74 7.56 -16.83 16.24
C ASP A 74 7.13 -17.83 15.17
N GLY A 75 7.33 -19.13 15.41
CA GLY A 75 6.91 -20.19 14.51
C GLY A 75 5.38 -20.26 14.38
N THR A 76 4.66 -20.12 15.49
CA THR A 76 3.19 -20.10 15.48
C THR A 76 2.67 -18.85 14.76
N ALA A 77 3.24 -17.68 15.05
CA ALA A 77 2.85 -16.43 14.40
C ALA A 77 3.14 -16.46 12.89
N ALA A 78 4.31 -16.98 12.48
CA ALA A 78 4.70 -17.14 11.08
C ALA A 78 3.68 -17.96 10.29
N ILE A 79 3.31 -19.14 10.80
CA ILE A 79 2.37 -20.02 10.10
C ILE A 79 0.94 -19.50 10.17
N GLY A 80 0.57 -18.81 11.26
CA GLY A 80 -0.70 -18.08 11.33
C GLY A 80 -0.83 -17.08 10.17
N ARG A 81 0.20 -16.26 9.93
CA ARG A 81 0.22 -15.31 8.79
C ARG A 81 0.24 -16.02 7.43
N LEU A 82 0.97 -17.12 7.31
CA LEU A 82 1.02 -17.93 6.08
C LEU A 82 -0.35 -18.53 5.73
N ARG A 83 -1.10 -19.02 6.72
CA ARG A 83 -2.48 -19.52 6.52
C ARG A 83 -3.39 -18.40 6.03
N ARG A 84 -3.40 -17.26 6.71
CA ARG A 84 -4.19 -16.07 6.32
C ARG A 84 -3.83 -15.59 4.92
N PHE A 85 -2.56 -15.64 4.54
CA PHE A 85 -2.12 -15.32 3.19
C PHE A 85 -2.63 -16.33 2.16
N GLY A 86 -2.61 -17.63 2.47
CA GLY A 86 -3.25 -18.65 1.64
C GLY A 86 -4.76 -18.45 1.48
N ASP A 87 -5.45 -18.00 2.53
CA ASP A 87 -6.88 -17.69 2.48
C ASP A 87 -7.15 -16.42 1.66
N LEU A 88 -6.31 -15.40 1.79
CA LEU A 88 -6.32 -14.24 0.91
C LEU A 88 -6.16 -14.67 -0.55
N GLN A 89 -5.27 -15.62 -0.87
CA GLN A 89 -5.04 -16.15 -2.23
C GLN A 89 -6.26 -16.82 -2.85
N LYS A 90 -7.13 -17.42 -2.03
CA LYS A 90 -8.38 -18.05 -2.47
C LYS A 90 -9.53 -17.06 -2.65
N LEU A 91 -9.38 -15.82 -2.18
CA LEU A 91 -10.43 -14.80 -2.28
C LEU A 91 -10.65 -14.43 -3.76
N GLU A 92 -11.87 -14.64 -4.25
CA GLU A 92 -12.25 -14.31 -5.64
C GLU A 92 -12.44 -12.81 -5.88
N LEU A 93 -12.43 -12.00 -4.81
CA LEU A 93 -12.60 -10.56 -4.88
C LEU A 93 -11.30 -9.85 -5.26
N PRO A 94 -11.34 -8.84 -6.15
CA PRO A 94 -10.22 -7.95 -6.39
C PRO A 94 -9.87 -7.15 -5.12
N ILE A 95 -8.58 -6.93 -4.93
CA ILE A 95 -8.05 -6.09 -3.85
C ILE A 95 -7.85 -4.67 -4.39
N ILE A 96 -8.43 -3.69 -3.73
CA ILE A 96 -8.16 -2.26 -3.95
C ILE A 96 -7.41 -1.75 -2.73
N LEU A 97 -6.10 -1.58 -2.87
CA LEU A 97 -5.25 -1.02 -1.81
C LEU A 97 -5.03 0.48 -2.04
N LEU A 98 -5.43 1.30 -1.08
CA LEU A 98 -5.31 2.76 -1.11
C LEU A 98 -4.24 3.21 -0.09
N VAL A 99 -3.11 3.70 -0.57
CA VAL A 99 -1.98 4.18 0.26
C VAL A 99 -1.90 5.72 0.22
N GLY A 100 -2.51 6.37 1.20
CA GLY A 100 -2.53 7.83 1.36
C GLY A 100 -1.31 8.37 2.12
N GLY A 101 -1.16 9.70 2.15
CA GLY A 101 -0.11 10.39 2.92
C GLY A 101 0.52 11.56 2.17
N SER A 102 1.22 12.43 2.91
CA SER A 102 1.78 13.69 2.37
C SER A 102 2.99 13.45 1.45
N THR A 103 3.44 14.48 0.74
CA THR A 103 4.66 14.40 -0.08
C THR A 103 5.86 14.03 0.78
N GLY A 104 6.67 13.04 0.38
CA GLY A 104 7.89 12.65 1.13
C GLY A 104 7.70 11.54 2.16
N THR A 105 6.51 10.94 2.31
CA THR A 105 6.25 9.87 3.30
C THR A 105 6.53 8.44 2.81
N GLY A 106 7.31 8.25 1.73
CA GLY A 106 7.65 6.89 1.25
C GLY A 106 6.54 6.11 0.51
N LYS A 107 5.35 6.68 0.30
CA LYS A 107 4.19 6.00 -0.32
C LYS A 107 4.48 5.20 -1.57
N SER A 108 5.15 5.78 -2.57
CA SER A 108 5.37 5.10 -3.85
C SER A 108 6.22 3.84 -3.67
N THR A 109 7.20 3.86 -2.76
CA THR A 109 8.04 2.71 -2.45
C THR A 109 7.24 1.62 -1.73
N VAL A 110 6.54 1.98 -0.65
CA VAL A 110 5.71 1.03 0.13
C VAL A 110 4.59 0.44 -0.74
N ALA A 111 3.91 1.26 -1.55
CA ALA A 111 2.85 0.80 -2.45
C ALA A 111 3.38 -0.16 -3.52
N THR A 112 4.55 0.10 -4.08
CA THR A 112 5.18 -0.78 -5.09
C THR A 112 5.59 -2.12 -4.48
N GLU A 113 6.21 -2.10 -3.31
CA GLU A 113 6.62 -3.32 -2.60
C GLU A 113 5.41 -4.13 -2.11
N ALA A 114 4.37 -3.48 -1.58
CA ALA A 114 3.11 -4.13 -1.22
C ALA A 114 2.44 -4.76 -2.45
N ALA A 115 2.41 -4.05 -3.58
CA ALA A 115 1.86 -4.57 -4.83
C ALA A 115 2.62 -5.81 -5.31
N TYR A 116 3.96 -5.78 -5.27
CA TYR A 116 4.81 -6.91 -5.63
C TYR A 116 4.54 -8.15 -4.75
N ARG A 117 4.40 -7.95 -3.43
CA ARG A 117 4.06 -9.00 -2.46
C ARG A 117 2.66 -9.59 -2.67
N LEU A 118 1.69 -8.76 -3.02
CA LEU A 118 0.31 -9.17 -3.31
C LEU A 118 0.12 -9.74 -4.73
N GLY A 119 1.15 -9.72 -5.57
CA GLY A 119 1.02 -10.11 -6.99
C GLY A 119 0.19 -9.13 -7.82
N ILE A 120 0.04 -7.88 -7.37
CA ILE A 120 -0.72 -6.84 -8.05
C ILE A 120 0.22 -6.09 -9.01
N THR A 121 -0.01 -6.25 -10.31
CA THR A 121 0.80 -5.58 -11.35
C THR A 121 0.34 -4.16 -11.67
N ARG A 122 -0.87 -3.80 -11.25
CA ARG A 122 -1.48 -2.50 -11.53
C ARG A 122 -1.26 -1.58 -10.35
N VAL A 123 -0.27 -0.70 -10.47
CA VAL A 123 0.02 0.36 -9.51
C VAL A 123 -0.13 1.69 -10.22
N THR A 124 -0.89 2.62 -9.65
CA THR A 124 -1.02 3.98 -10.20
C THR A 124 -1.06 5.01 -9.08
N SER A 125 -0.70 6.25 -9.40
CA SER A 125 -0.62 7.33 -8.43
C SER A 125 -1.62 8.43 -8.74
N THR A 126 -2.09 9.10 -7.69
CA THR A 126 -2.94 10.29 -7.84
C THR A 126 -2.20 11.43 -8.54
N ASP A 127 -0.86 11.45 -8.48
CA ASP A 127 -0.03 12.37 -9.26
C ASP A 127 -0.05 12.05 -10.75
N PHE A 128 -0.07 10.77 -11.14
CA PHE A 128 -0.23 10.37 -12.53
C PHE A 128 -1.60 10.82 -13.06
N VAL A 129 -2.69 10.54 -12.32
CA VAL A 129 -4.05 10.98 -12.67
C VAL A 129 -4.10 12.50 -12.83
N ARG A 130 -3.55 13.25 -11.87
CA ARG A 130 -3.45 14.71 -11.92
C ARG A 130 -2.67 15.19 -13.15
N GLY A 131 -1.54 14.54 -13.45
CA GLY A 131 -0.72 14.83 -14.63
C GLY A 131 -1.47 14.61 -15.95
N THR A 132 -2.25 13.53 -16.06
CA THR A 132 -3.12 13.29 -17.21
C THR A 132 -4.15 14.40 -17.34
N MET A 133 -4.87 14.75 -16.26
CA MET A 133 -5.86 15.84 -16.30
C MET A 133 -5.23 17.16 -16.74
N ARG A 134 -4.02 17.48 -16.25
CA ARG A 134 -3.28 18.70 -16.58
C ARG A 134 -2.92 18.82 -18.06
N ALA A 135 -2.82 17.70 -18.77
CA ALA A 135 -2.56 17.69 -20.21
C ALA A 135 -3.81 18.05 -21.04
N PHE A 136 -5.01 17.86 -20.49
CA PHE A 136 -6.28 18.10 -21.18
C PHE A 136 -6.94 19.43 -20.80
N PHE A 137 -6.74 19.90 -19.57
CA PHE A 137 -7.34 21.13 -19.06
C PHE A 137 -6.30 22.25 -19.00
N SER A 138 -6.71 23.47 -19.36
CA SER A 138 -5.86 24.66 -19.21
C SER A 138 -5.82 25.12 -17.75
N GLU A 139 -4.76 25.85 -17.39
CA GLU A 139 -4.64 26.41 -16.05
C GLU A 139 -5.77 27.41 -15.74
N GLU A 140 -6.24 28.16 -16.74
CA GLU A 140 -7.39 29.07 -16.58
C GLU A 140 -8.67 28.32 -16.23
N PHE A 141 -8.90 27.16 -16.84
CA PHE A 141 -10.12 26.38 -16.64
C PHE A 141 -10.09 25.54 -15.36
N MET A 142 -8.95 24.90 -15.05
CA MET A 142 -8.80 24.06 -13.86
C MET A 142 -7.50 24.35 -13.10
N PRO A 143 -7.36 25.53 -12.46
CA PRO A 143 -6.10 25.95 -11.84
C PRO A 143 -5.52 24.95 -10.83
N ALA A 144 -6.39 24.33 -10.02
CA ALA A 144 -6.00 23.51 -8.89
C ALA A 144 -5.07 22.33 -9.26
N ILE A 145 -5.15 21.77 -10.47
CA ILE A 145 -4.31 20.62 -10.88
C ILE A 145 -2.93 20.99 -11.44
N HIS A 146 -2.66 22.28 -11.68
CA HIS A 146 -1.43 22.76 -12.30
C HIS A 146 -0.29 23.01 -11.30
N HIS A 147 -0.60 23.16 -10.01
CA HIS A 147 0.38 23.41 -8.95
C HIS A 147 0.59 22.19 -8.07
N SER A 148 1.69 22.12 -7.29
CA SER A 148 1.87 21.08 -6.27
C SER A 148 0.73 21.09 -5.25
N SER A 149 0.49 19.97 -4.57
CA SER A 149 -0.59 19.88 -3.56
C SER A 149 -0.45 20.90 -2.44
N PHE A 150 0.78 21.18 -2.01
CA PHE A 150 1.13 22.19 -1.01
C PHE A 150 1.08 23.63 -1.54
N GLU A 151 1.05 23.81 -2.87
CA GLU A 151 0.90 25.12 -3.52
C GLU A 151 -0.54 25.38 -3.99
N ALA A 152 -1.42 24.40 -3.91
CA ALA A 152 -2.78 24.51 -4.44
C ALA A 152 -3.59 25.63 -3.76
N GLY A 153 -3.18 26.08 -2.57
CA GLY A 153 -3.72 27.24 -1.87
C GLY A 153 -3.21 28.60 -2.36
N ALA A 154 -2.20 28.66 -3.24
CA ALA A 154 -1.55 29.92 -3.66
C ALA A 154 -2.54 30.91 -4.29
N ARG A 155 -3.56 30.46 -5.02
CA ARG A 155 -4.60 31.37 -5.55
C ARG A 155 -5.50 31.96 -4.47
N LEU A 156 -5.74 31.24 -3.36
CA LEU A 156 -6.41 31.82 -2.19
C LEU A 156 -5.54 32.89 -1.54
N LYS A 157 -4.21 32.69 -1.58
CA LYS A 157 -3.22 33.66 -1.14
C LYS A 157 -3.27 34.95 -2.00
N ASP A 158 -3.14 34.79 -3.32
CA ASP A 158 -3.17 35.90 -4.30
C ASP A 158 -4.48 36.69 -4.31
N ALA A 159 -5.59 36.06 -3.93
CA ALA A 159 -6.89 36.72 -3.78
C ALA A 159 -7.02 37.57 -2.50
N GLY A 160 -5.93 37.80 -1.76
CA GLY A 160 -5.92 38.54 -0.50
C GLY A 160 -6.69 37.83 0.61
N ARG A 161 -6.79 36.50 0.55
CA ARG A 161 -7.44 35.65 1.56
C ARG A 161 -6.42 34.86 2.36
N GLU A 162 -5.19 35.39 2.49
CA GLU A 162 -4.11 34.80 3.28
C GLU A 162 -4.49 34.65 4.76
N ASP A 163 -5.33 35.57 5.27
CA ASP A 163 -5.85 35.57 6.63
C ASP A 163 -6.90 34.46 6.88
N ALA A 164 -7.32 33.74 5.84
CA ALA A 164 -8.26 32.64 6.00
C ALA A 164 -7.55 31.45 6.66
N PRO A 165 -8.02 30.95 7.81
CA PRO A 165 -7.51 29.72 8.39
C PRO A 165 -7.53 28.60 7.35
N ASP A 166 -6.43 27.87 7.27
CA ASP A 166 -6.27 26.64 6.49
C ASP A 166 -6.33 26.81 4.96
N TYR A 167 -5.87 27.95 4.41
CA TYR A 167 -5.87 28.18 2.95
C TYR A 167 -5.15 27.06 2.16
N VAL A 168 -4.03 26.53 2.69
CA VAL A 168 -3.29 25.39 2.13
C VAL A 168 -4.19 24.16 2.03
N VAL A 169 -4.83 23.79 3.14
CA VAL A 169 -5.74 22.63 3.21
C VAL A 169 -6.94 22.81 2.30
N ARG A 170 -7.51 24.02 2.21
CA ARG A 170 -8.64 24.31 1.32
C ARG A 170 -8.27 24.11 -0.14
N GLY A 171 -7.15 24.68 -0.60
CA GLY A 171 -6.66 24.49 -1.97
C GLY A 171 -6.33 23.03 -2.26
N PHE A 172 -5.69 22.35 -1.30
CA PHE A 172 -5.43 20.91 -1.38
C PHE A 172 -6.73 20.08 -1.50
N LEU A 173 -7.76 20.37 -0.72
CA LEU A 173 -9.05 19.68 -0.80
C LEU A 173 -9.77 19.94 -2.12
N GLU A 174 -9.67 21.14 -2.68
CA GLU A 174 -10.19 21.44 -4.02
C GLU A 174 -9.48 20.60 -5.09
N GLN A 175 -8.14 20.61 -5.10
CA GLN A 175 -7.35 19.75 -5.99
C GLN A 175 -7.73 18.27 -5.82
N THR A 176 -7.88 17.82 -4.57
CA THR A 176 -8.29 16.45 -4.23
C THR A 176 -9.64 16.08 -4.82
N ARG A 177 -10.65 16.95 -4.72
CA ARG A 177 -11.98 16.67 -5.32
C ARG A 177 -11.89 16.44 -6.83
N ASN A 178 -11.08 17.24 -7.51
CA ASN A 178 -10.87 17.12 -8.96
C ASN A 178 -10.13 15.82 -9.31
N VAL A 179 -9.01 15.55 -8.66
CA VAL A 179 -8.18 14.36 -8.93
C VAL A 179 -8.92 13.06 -8.60
N LEU A 180 -9.73 13.04 -7.54
CA LEU A 180 -10.48 11.85 -7.14
C LEU A 180 -11.53 11.41 -8.16
N VAL A 181 -11.92 12.26 -9.13
CA VAL A 181 -12.78 11.84 -10.25
C VAL A 181 -12.07 10.77 -11.09
N GLY A 182 -10.80 11.00 -11.44
CA GLY A 182 -10.01 10.01 -12.19
C GLY A 182 -9.67 8.77 -11.36
N VAL A 183 -9.41 8.94 -10.06
CA VAL A 183 -9.16 7.80 -9.14
C VAL A 183 -10.38 6.89 -9.05
N ARG A 184 -11.59 7.46 -8.89
CA ARG A 184 -12.83 6.67 -8.90
C ARG A 184 -13.02 5.91 -10.21
N ALA A 185 -12.76 6.54 -11.35
CA ALA A 185 -12.82 5.86 -12.63
C ALA A 185 -11.83 4.68 -12.74
N SER A 186 -10.61 4.81 -12.18
CA SER A 186 -9.66 3.70 -12.08
C SER A 186 -10.16 2.56 -11.19
N MET A 187 -10.77 2.87 -10.05
CA MET A 187 -11.36 1.86 -9.14
C MET A 187 -12.55 1.15 -9.80
N GLU A 188 -13.47 1.89 -10.41
CA GLU A 188 -14.63 1.35 -11.13
C GLU A 188 -14.21 0.43 -12.27
N ARG A 189 -13.18 0.82 -13.02
CA ARG A 189 -12.63 -0.02 -14.09
C ARG A 189 -12.01 -1.31 -13.55
N ALA A 190 -11.22 -1.22 -12.47
CA ALA A 190 -10.64 -2.38 -11.82
C ALA A 190 -11.71 -3.39 -11.35
N LEU A 191 -12.84 -2.88 -10.82
CA LEU A 191 -14.00 -3.71 -10.46
C LEU A 191 -14.66 -4.38 -11.66
N GLN A 192 -14.92 -3.61 -12.72
CA GLN A 192 -15.55 -4.12 -13.95
C GLN A 192 -14.72 -5.22 -14.62
N GLU A 193 -13.39 -5.05 -14.62
CA GLU A 193 -12.45 -5.99 -15.24
C GLU A 193 -12.03 -7.12 -14.27
N GLY A 194 -12.38 -7.03 -12.98
CA GLY A 194 -12.08 -8.03 -11.95
C GLY A 194 -10.61 -8.06 -11.52
N TRP A 195 -9.89 -6.95 -11.66
CA TRP A 195 -8.46 -6.89 -11.36
C TRP A 195 -8.19 -6.16 -10.04
N SER A 196 -7.16 -6.62 -9.34
CA SER A 196 -6.63 -5.90 -8.18
C SER A 196 -5.80 -4.69 -8.62
N ILE A 197 -5.82 -3.63 -7.81
CA ILE A 197 -5.11 -2.38 -8.07
C ILE A 197 -4.56 -1.78 -6.77
N VAL A 198 -3.35 -1.23 -6.84
CA VAL A 198 -2.80 -0.37 -5.78
C VAL A 198 -2.82 1.08 -6.26
N LEU A 199 -3.42 1.95 -5.46
CA LEU A 199 -3.49 3.38 -5.68
C LEU A 199 -2.70 4.08 -4.58
N GLU A 200 -1.80 4.98 -4.95
CA GLU A 200 -1.03 5.77 -3.99
C GLU A 200 -1.13 7.27 -4.21
N GLY A 201 -1.04 8.04 -3.14
CA GLY A 201 -0.71 9.46 -3.23
C GLY A 201 -1.46 10.37 -2.27
N VAL A 202 -1.13 11.66 -2.34
CA VAL A 202 -1.60 12.65 -1.37
C VAL A 202 -3.10 12.87 -1.40
N HIS A 203 -3.74 12.69 -2.55
CA HIS A 203 -5.18 12.90 -2.73
C HIS A 203 -6.05 11.76 -2.16
N LEU A 204 -5.47 10.65 -1.69
CA LEU A 204 -6.22 9.53 -1.08
C LEU A 204 -6.60 9.84 0.38
N VAL A 205 -7.30 10.96 0.55
CA VAL A 205 -7.71 11.51 1.84
C VAL A 205 -8.81 10.63 2.46
N PRO A 206 -8.66 10.18 3.74
CA PRO A 206 -9.65 9.37 4.43
C PRO A 206 -11.07 9.93 4.33
N GLY A 207 -12.05 9.09 3.97
CA GLY A 207 -13.46 9.48 3.86
C GLY A 207 -13.82 10.35 2.64
N MET A 208 -12.93 10.52 1.67
CA MET A 208 -13.26 11.13 0.36
C MET A 208 -13.48 10.09 -0.76
N LEU A 209 -13.19 8.82 -0.46
CA LEU A 209 -13.50 7.66 -1.28
C LEU A 209 -14.38 6.67 -0.49
N PRO A 210 -15.17 5.81 -1.17
CA PRO A 210 -15.92 4.76 -0.52
C PRO A 210 -15.00 3.81 0.26
N ARG A 211 -15.37 3.49 1.49
CA ARG A 211 -14.61 2.53 2.32
C ARG A 211 -14.92 1.07 2.03
N ALA A 212 -16.10 0.83 1.49
CA ALA A 212 -16.57 -0.48 1.09
C ALA A 212 -17.13 -0.33 -0.31
N ILE A 213 -16.78 -1.28 -1.16
CA ILE A 213 -17.34 -1.40 -2.50
C ILE A 213 -17.76 -2.85 -2.65
N GLU A 214 -19.02 -3.04 -3.02
CA GLU A 214 -19.55 -4.38 -3.29
C GLU A 214 -18.70 -5.06 -4.39
N GLY A 215 -18.34 -6.32 -4.15
CA GLY A 215 -17.49 -7.05 -5.08
C GLY A 215 -15.99 -6.71 -5.03
N ALA A 216 -15.50 -6.04 -3.97
CA ALA A 216 -14.07 -5.88 -3.74
C ALA A 216 -13.67 -5.86 -2.27
N LEU A 217 -12.43 -6.28 -2.02
CA LEU A 217 -11.73 -5.99 -0.77
C LEU A 217 -11.06 -4.62 -0.88
N VAL A 218 -11.63 -3.61 -0.21
CA VAL A 218 -11.05 -2.26 -0.15
C VAL A 218 -10.27 -2.09 1.16
N VAL A 219 -8.99 -1.74 1.04
CA VAL A 219 -8.09 -1.52 2.17
C VAL A 219 -7.49 -0.13 2.02
N GLN A 220 -7.60 0.71 3.05
CA GLN A 220 -7.03 2.06 3.06
C GLN A 220 -6.13 2.24 4.28
N CYS A 221 -4.95 2.80 4.05
CA CYS A 221 -4.05 3.27 5.11
C CYS A 221 -3.45 4.64 4.73
N VAL A 222 -2.87 5.32 5.72
CA VAL A 222 -2.14 6.58 5.56
C VAL A 222 -0.71 6.37 6.06
N LEU A 223 0.27 6.73 5.25
CA LEU A 223 1.67 6.81 5.69
C LEU A 223 1.98 8.23 6.20
N ALA A 224 2.67 8.30 7.33
CA ALA A 224 3.14 9.54 7.94
C ALA A 224 4.61 9.42 8.35
N VAL A 225 5.27 10.58 8.48
CA VAL A 225 6.60 10.72 9.08
C VAL A 225 6.48 11.77 10.18
N GLU A 226 6.68 11.37 11.44
CA GLU A 226 6.51 12.27 12.57
C GLU A 226 7.67 13.28 12.66
N ASP A 227 8.91 12.79 12.54
CA ASP A 227 10.11 13.62 12.61
C ASP A 227 10.27 14.51 11.37
N GLU A 228 10.41 15.82 11.61
CA GLU A 228 10.54 16.81 10.54
C GLU A 228 11.88 16.74 9.81
N GLN A 229 12.96 16.40 10.51
CA GLN A 229 14.30 16.31 9.92
C GLN A 229 14.41 15.09 9.02
N GLU A 230 13.85 13.95 9.44
CA GLU A 230 13.70 12.75 8.63
C GLU A 230 12.84 13.02 7.40
N HIS A 231 11.70 13.69 7.59
CA HIS A 231 10.81 14.06 6.49
C HIS A 231 11.50 14.94 5.45
N ALA A 232 12.27 15.94 5.90
CA ALA A 232 13.12 16.75 5.03
C ALA A 232 14.22 15.90 4.34
N GLY A 233 14.84 14.98 5.08
CA GLY A 233 15.85 14.04 4.60
C GLY A 233 15.40 13.21 3.41
N HIS A 234 14.12 12.81 3.38
CA HIS A 234 13.55 12.05 2.26
C HIS A 234 13.57 12.81 0.93
N PHE A 235 13.57 14.15 0.92
CA PHE A 235 13.64 14.90 -0.33
C PHE A 235 15.02 14.80 -1.00
N PHE A 236 16.09 14.68 -0.22
CA PHE A 236 17.44 14.48 -0.75
C PHE A 236 17.58 13.12 -1.43
N VAL A 237 17.05 12.05 -0.80
CA VAL A 237 17.04 10.70 -1.38
C VAL A 237 16.21 10.64 -2.67
N ARG A 238 15.08 11.35 -2.67
CA ARG A 238 14.17 11.41 -3.82
C ARG A 238 14.75 12.18 -5.00
N ASP A 239 15.51 13.25 -4.75
CA ASP A 239 16.19 14.03 -5.78
C ASP A 239 17.26 13.19 -6.50
N ALA A 240 18.10 12.50 -5.72
CA ALA A 240 19.14 11.60 -6.23
C ALA A 240 18.57 10.45 -7.09
N ALA A 241 17.37 9.96 -6.78
CA ALA A 241 16.69 8.93 -7.56
C ALA A 241 15.99 9.45 -8.84
N SER A 242 15.93 10.78 -9.02
CA SER A 242 15.22 11.44 -10.13
C SER A 242 16.12 12.24 -11.07
N ASP A 243 17.45 12.02 -11.02
CA ASP A 243 18.46 12.74 -11.82
C ASP A 243 18.31 14.28 -11.76
N GLY A 244 17.88 14.83 -10.62
CA GLY A 244 17.74 16.29 -10.44
C GLY A 244 16.59 16.94 -11.20
N VAL A 245 15.64 16.17 -11.74
CA VAL A 245 14.52 16.70 -12.55
C VAL A 245 13.49 17.49 -11.71
N ARG A 246 13.54 17.41 -10.37
CA ARG A 246 12.66 18.16 -9.47
C ARG A 246 13.48 18.97 -8.46
N ALA A 247 13.23 20.27 -8.37
CA ALA A 247 13.97 21.16 -7.47
C ALA A 247 13.78 20.76 -5.99
N LEU A 248 14.80 20.15 -5.40
CA LEU A 248 14.92 19.88 -3.97
C LEU A 248 14.53 21.11 -3.12
N ASP A 249 15.04 22.27 -3.51
CA ASP A 249 14.78 23.57 -2.86
C ASP A 249 13.27 23.85 -2.74
N LYS A 250 12.49 23.54 -3.79
CA LYS A 250 11.04 23.73 -3.80
C LYS A 250 10.34 22.94 -2.68
N TYR A 251 10.78 21.70 -2.43
CA TYR A 251 10.17 20.85 -1.42
C TYR A 251 10.61 21.23 -0.01
N LEU A 252 11.86 21.69 0.16
CA LEU A 252 12.34 22.21 1.44
C LEU A 252 11.66 23.52 1.81
N GLU A 253 11.49 24.45 0.86
CA GLU A 253 10.75 25.70 1.05
C GLU A 253 9.27 25.45 1.38
N GLY A 254 8.65 24.44 0.76
CA GLY A 254 7.26 24.05 1.00
C GLY A 254 7.05 23.02 2.12
N LEU A 255 8.06 22.71 2.94
CA LEU A 255 7.97 21.66 3.96
C LEU A 255 6.87 21.98 4.99
N GLY A 256 6.71 23.25 5.37
CA GLY A 256 5.67 23.69 6.30
C GLY A 256 4.27 23.36 5.79
N GLU A 257 3.96 23.72 4.54
CA GLU A 257 2.68 23.43 3.89
C GLU A 257 2.47 21.93 3.67
N ILE A 258 3.54 21.17 3.35
CA ILE A 258 3.50 19.71 3.24
C ILE A 258 3.11 19.08 4.59
N ARG A 259 3.69 19.54 5.69
CA ARG A 259 3.37 19.05 7.04
C ARG A 259 1.97 19.47 7.48
N GLN A 260 1.51 20.67 7.14
CA GLN A 260 0.12 21.07 7.37
C GLN A 260 -0.88 20.14 6.65
N ILE A 261 -0.58 19.73 5.42
CA ILE A 261 -1.37 18.72 4.70
C ILE A 261 -1.29 17.35 5.39
N GLN A 262 -0.10 16.95 5.85
CA GLN A 262 0.07 15.70 6.59
C GLN A 262 -0.81 15.66 7.84
N ASP A 263 -0.71 16.70 8.68
CA ASP A 263 -1.45 16.81 9.93
C ASP A 263 -2.95 16.71 9.68
N PHE A 264 -3.45 17.41 8.65
CA PHE A 264 -4.85 17.31 8.24
C PHE A 264 -5.24 15.88 7.83
N ILE A 265 -4.43 15.19 7.01
CA ILE A 265 -4.72 13.81 6.57
C ILE A 265 -4.70 12.86 7.77
N VAL A 266 -3.70 12.96 8.65
CA VAL A 266 -3.52 12.11 9.84
C VAL A 266 -4.65 12.33 10.84
N GLU A 267 -5.00 13.57 11.15
CA GLU A 267 -6.12 13.89 12.03
C GLU A 267 -7.43 13.30 11.49
N ARG A 268 -7.65 13.44 10.17
CA ARG A 268 -8.82 12.88 9.51
C ARG A 268 -8.82 11.35 9.52
N ALA A 269 -7.66 10.72 9.31
CA ALA A 269 -7.50 9.26 9.39
C ALA A 269 -7.89 8.74 10.79
N ARG A 270 -7.33 9.35 11.84
CA ARG A 270 -7.62 9.02 13.25
C ARG A 270 -9.10 9.17 13.57
N LYS A 271 -9.72 10.31 13.22
CA LYS A 271 -11.16 10.56 13.42
C LYS A 271 -12.06 9.51 12.74
N LEU A 272 -11.59 8.98 11.62
CA LEU A 272 -12.32 8.04 10.79
C LEU A 272 -11.95 6.58 11.09
N GLY A 273 -10.97 6.30 11.95
CA GLY A 273 -10.49 4.93 12.18
C GLY A 273 -9.81 4.32 10.95
N VAL A 274 -9.20 5.15 10.09
CA VAL A 274 -8.30 4.67 9.03
C VAL A 274 -6.90 4.56 9.64
N PRO A 275 -6.21 3.41 9.52
CA PRO A 275 -4.87 3.21 10.06
C PRO A 275 -3.87 4.26 9.55
N VAL A 276 -3.08 4.81 10.48
CA VAL A 276 -1.92 5.66 10.20
C VAL A 276 -0.68 4.84 10.55
N ILE A 277 0.20 4.65 9.58
CA ILE A 277 1.43 3.87 9.70
C ILE A 277 2.59 4.86 9.62
N GLU A 278 3.43 4.84 10.63
CA GLU A 278 4.67 5.62 10.67
C GLU A 278 5.74 4.90 9.84
N ASN A 279 6.31 5.62 8.87
CA ASN A 279 7.29 5.05 7.93
C ASN A 279 8.72 5.42 8.32
N GLU A 280 9.24 4.77 9.37
CA GLU A 280 10.66 4.80 9.78
C GLU A 280 11.43 3.62 9.17
N ASP A 281 10.83 2.42 9.21
CA ASP A 281 11.41 1.17 8.71
C ASP A 281 10.52 0.54 7.64
N MET A 282 11.11 0.23 6.49
CA MET A 282 10.37 -0.27 5.34
C MET A 282 9.80 -1.66 5.56
N GLU A 283 10.52 -2.56 6.24
CA GLU A 283 10.04 -3.93 6.48
C GLU A 283 8.86 -3.93 7.44
N ARG A 284 8.95 -3.17 8.53
CA ARG A 284 7.86 -2.97 9.49
C ARG A 284 6.65 -2.33 8.83
N THR A 285 6.83 -1.25 8.10
CA THR A 285 5.75 -0.54 7.38
C THR A 285 5.03 -1.48 6.42
N LEU A 286 5.78 -2.29 5.65
CA LEU A 286 5.20 -3.29 4.76
C LEU A 286 4.46 -4.38 5.53
N GLY A 287 4.99 -4.83 6.66
CA GLY A 287 4.32 -5.79 7.55
C GLY A 287 2.95 -5.26 8.00
N GLU A 288 2.88 -4.02 8.45
CA GLU A 288 1.63 -3.37 8.88
C GLU A 288 0.63 -3.22 7.72
N VAL A 289 1.08 -2.82 6.52
CA VAL A 289 0.20 -2.75 5.32
C VAL A 289 -0.34 -4.12 4.95
N MET A 290 0.50 -5.16 4.95
CA MET A 290 0.08 -6.53 4.64
C MET A 290 -0.92 -7.07 5.67
N GLU A 291 -0.69 -6.79 6.95
CA GLU A 291 -1.58 -7.17 8.03
C GLU A 291 -2.99 -6.58 7.83
N LEU A 292 -3.09 -5.30 7.45
CA LEU A 292 -4.39 -4.67 7.13
C LEU A 292 -5.13 -5.35 5.98
N VAL A 293 -4.40 -5.86 4.99
CA VAL A 293 -4.99 -6.61 3.87
C VAL A 293 -5.50 -7.97 4.33
N LEU A 294 -4.72 -8.68 5.16
CA LEU A 294 -5.11 -9.97 5.73
C LEU A 294 -6.34 -9.84 6.64
N GLU A 295 -6.36 -8.86 7.55
CA GLU A 295 -7.53 -8.55 8.38
C GLU A 295 -8.76 -8.14 7.56
N GLY A 296 -8.53 -7.44 6.46
CA GLY A 296 -9.57 -7.10 5.49
C GLY A 296 -10.20 -8.35 4.88
N ALA A 297 -9.37 -9.29 4.41
CA ALA A 297 -9.83 -10.54 3.81
C ALA A 297 -10.64 -11.41 4.79
N GLU A 298 -10.18 -11.54 6.03
CA GLU A 298 -10.92 -12.28 7.07
C GLU A 298 -12.32 -11.70 7.32
N ARG A 299 -12.43 -10.37 7.35
CA ARG A 299 -13.72 -9.71 7.56
C ARG A 299 -14.70 -10.01 6.45
N VAL A 300 -14.23 -10.06 5.21
CA VAL A 300 -15.08 -10.37 4.06
C VAL A 300 -15.50 -11.84 4.06
N GLN A 301 -14.58 -12.76 4.35
CA GLN A 301 -14.89 -14.19 4.44
C GLN A 301 -15.89 -14.55 5.55
N ARG A 302 -15.89 -13.84 6.68
CA ARG A 302 -16.87 -14.04 7.77
C ARG A 302 -18.29 -13.58 7.41
N VAL A 303 -18.44 -12.75 6.38
CA VAL A 303 -19.72 -12.17 5.96
C VAL A 303 -20.37 -12.97 4.83
N GLU A 304 -19.62 -13.81 4.12
CA GLU A 304 -20.15 -14.77 3.14
C GLU A 304 -20.72 -16.01 3.86
N PRO A 305 -22.04 -16.30 3.77
CA PRO A 305 -22.71 -17.43 4.42
C PRO A 305 -22.51 -18.77 3.72
#